data_AF-A0A564Y4I8-F1
#
_entry.id   AF-A0A564Y4I8-F1
#
_cell.length_a   1.000
_cell.length_b   1.000
_cell.length_c   1.000
_cell.angle_alpha   90.00
_cell.angle_beta   90.00
_cell.angle_gamma   90.00
#
_symmetry.space_group_name_H-M   'P 1'
#
loop_
_entity.id
_entity.type
_entity.pdbx_description
1 polymer ?
#
loop_
_entity_poly.entity_id
_entity_poly.type
_entity_poly.pdbx_seq_one_letter_code
_entity_poly.pdbx_strand_id
1 'polypeptide(L)'
;MPGVYYFKHRRVAKRSLHQNVFHQNQLRFDPHVRWAEQQVAKIRVKRDVYLQPPPNDPSWPRMWYLNRGGPGGIDMNVRSVWARGYAGQGVVVTILDDGLETDHPDLKPNYDKHASFDVNSNDENPDPRYVERDFRNINRHGTRCAGEVAAAANNSICGLGIAYEARIGGVRMLDGDVTDAMESRSLGYNLQHIDVYSASWGPEDDGRTVDGPGKLARIAFRNGILKGRGGLGSIFVWASGNGGKYDDNCNCDGYTNSIYTLGVSSASEHGTIPWYAETCSSTLAVTYSSGGQGEKGVSRK
;
A
#
# COMPACT_ATOMS: atom_id res chain seq x y z
N MET A 1 21.74 -31.18 -7.93
CA MET A 1 22.69 -30.79 -6.87
C MET A 1 23.84 -31.79 -6.89
N PRO A 2 25.08 -31.36 -7.13
CA PRO A 2 26.25 -32.24 -7.05
C PRO A 2 26.32 -32.91 -5.67
N GLY A 3 26.54 -34.22 -5.62
CA GLY A 3 26.62 -34.98 -4.37
C GLY A 3 25.28 -35.37 -3.72
N VAL A 4 24.14 -35.11 -4.37
CA VAL A 4 22.81 -35.55 -3.91
C VAL A 4 22.28 -36.64 -4.83
N TYR A 5 21.92 -37.78 -4.25
CA TYR A 5 21.49 -38.96 -5.00
C TYR A 5 20.08 -39.38 -4.57
N TYR A 6 19.24 -39.74 -5.55
CA TYR A 6 17.89 -40.25 -5.31
C TYR A 6 17.88 -41.77 -5.42
N PHE A 7 17.61 -42.45 -4.32
CA PHE A 7 17.53 -43.90 -4.27
C PHE A 7 16.08 -44.38 -4.15
N LYS A 8 15.77 -45.48 -4.85
CA LYS A 8 14.46 -46.14 -4.77
C LYS A 8 14.61 -47.51 -4.14
N HIS A 9 14.06 -47.69 -2.95
CA HIS A 9 14.04 -48.97 -2.27
C HIS A 9 12.80 -49.78 -2.67
N ARG A 10 12.97 -51.00 -3.19
CA ARG A 10 11.84 -51.83 -3.71
C ARG A 10 10.82 -52.22 -2.64
N ARG A 11 11.20 -52.23 -1.36
CA ARG A 11 10.33 -52.58 -0.22
C ARG A 11 9.65 -51.37 0.43
N VAL A 12 9.92 -50.15 -0.04
CA VAL A 12 9.26 -48.94 0.45
C VAL A 12 8.17 -48.54 -0.55
N ALA A 13 6.97 -48.25 -0.05
CA ALA A 13 5.87 -47.82 -0.88
C ALA A 13 6.26 -46.57 -1.71
N LYS A 14 5.94 -46.59 -3.01
CA LYS A 14 6.28 -45.50 -3.94
C LYS A 14 5.64 -44.16 -3.55
N ARG A 15 4.52 -44.20 -2.84
CA ARG A 15 3.82 -43.03 -2.26
C ARG A 15 3.37 -43.39 -0.86
N SER A 16 3.85 -42.64 0.13
CA SER A 16 3.45 -42.76 1.53
C SER A 16 3.40 -41.36 2.14
N LEU A 17 2.42 -41.12 3.01
CA LEU A 17 2.33 -39.92 3.86
C LEU A 17 3.13 -40.07 5.16
N HIS A 18 3.69 -41.26 5.42
CA HIS A 18 4.45 -41.59 6.63
C HIS A 18 5.85 -42.11 6.28
N GLN A 19 6.84 -41.74 7.08
CA GLN A 19 8.22 -42.22 6.95
C GLN A 19 8.33 -43.68 7.39
N ASN A 20 9.19 -44.44 6.71
CA ASN A 20 9.58 -45.80 7.06
C ASN A 20 10.92 -45.74 7.81
N VAL A 21 10.82 -45.59 9.13
CA VAL A 21 11.96 -45.40 10.03
C VAL A 21 12.94 -46.58 9.99
N PHE A 22 12.42 -47.81 9.85
CA PHE A 22 13.23 -49.03 9.81
C PHE A 22 14.24 -49.03 8.65
N HIS A 23 13.81 -48.62 7.46
CA HIS A 23 14.68 -48.56 6.28
C HIS A 23 15.57 -47.30 6.21
N GLN A 24 15.28 -46.26 7.01
CA GLN A 24 16.13 -45.07 7.09
C GLN A 24 17.32 -45.24 8.04
N ASN A 25 17.18 -46.04 9.10
CA ASN A 25 18.20 -46.15 10.14
C ASN A 25 19.55 -46.62 9.59
N GLN A 26 19.57 -47.54 8.63
CA GLN A 26 20.83 -48.04 8.05
C GLN A 26 21.64 -46.93 7.37
N LEU A 27 20.99 -46.04 6.61
CA LEU A 27 21.65 -44.90 5.96
C LEU A 27 21.98 -43.79 6.95
N ARG A 28 21.18 -43.64 8.02
CA ARG A 28 21.41 -42.63 9.05
C ARG A 28 22.64 -42.94 9.92
N PHE A 29 22.99 -44.21 10.07
CA PHE A 29 24.13 -44.67 10.87
C PHE A 29 25.36 -45.03 10.03
N ASP A 30 25.31 -44.88 8.70
CA ASP A 30 26.46 -45.10 7.83
C ASP A 30 27.43 -43.89 7.92
N PRO A 31 28.72 -44.09 8.27
CA PRO A 31 29.67 -43.00 8.47
C PRO A 31 30.01 -42.22 7.18
N HIS A 32 29.72 -42.77 6.00
CA HIS A 32 29.92 -42.09 4.72
C HIS A 32 28.71 -41.26 4.28
N VAL A 33 27.56 -41.38 4.97
CA VAL A 33 26.33 -40.67 4.65
C VAL A 33 26.20 -39.45 5.57
N ARG A 34 26.41 -38.25 5.01
CA ARG A 34 26.27 -37.00 5.78
C ARG A 34 24.82 -36.74 6.22
N TRP A 35 23.85 -37.05 5.35
CA TRP A 35 22.43 -36.95 5.67
C TRP A 35 21.62 -37.86 4.74
N ALA A 36 20.50 -38.37 5.24
CA ALA A 36 19.53 -39.13 4.45
C ALA A 36 18.10 -38.78 4.89
N GLU A 37 17.23 -38.47 3.93
CA GLU A 37 15.83 -38.17 4.19
C GLU A 37 14.92 -38.95 3.23
N GLN A 38 13.99 -39.72 3.79
CA GLN A 38 12.96 -40.38 3.01
C GLN A 38 11.95 -39.35 2.51
N GLN A 39 11.75 -39.35 1.20
CA GLN A 39 10.74 -38.52 0.57
C GLN A 39 9.35 -39.01 0.93
N VAL A 40 8.61 -38.18 1.67
CA VAL A 40 7.21 -38.38 2.02
C VAL A 40 6.35 -37.58 1.06
N ALA A 41 5.29 -38.19 0.54
CA ALA A 41 4.33 -37.47 -0.28
C ALA A 41 3.75 -36.32 0.55
N LYS A 42 3.92 -35.09 0.09
CA LYS A 42 3.31 -33.93 0.73
C LYS A 42 1.87 -33.80 0.24
N ILE A 43 0.94 -33.60 1.16
CA ILE A 43 -0.40 -33.15 0.80
C ILE A 43 -0.25 -31.72 0.29
N ARG A 44 -0.56 -31.51 -1.00
CA ARG A 44 -0.58 -30.20 -1.62
C ARG A 44 -1.94 -29.99 -2.24
N VAL A 45 -2.64 -28.97 -1.80
CA VAL A 45 -3.89 -28.52 -2.42
C VAL A 45 -3.53 -27.52 -3.51
N LYS A 46 -4.03 -27.74 -4.73
CA LYS A 46 -3.98 -26.72 -5.77
C LYS A 46 -4.85 -25.57 -5.28
N ARG A 47 -4.30 -24.36 -5.17
CA ARG A 47 -5.11 -23.18 -4.81
C ARG A 47 -6.05 -22.93 -5.98
N ASP A 48 -7.25 -23.49 -5.93
CA ASP A 48 -8.31 -23.14 -6.87
C ASP A 48 -8.76 -21.71 -6.53
N VAL A 49 -8.76 -20.86 -7.55
CA VAL A 49 -9.17 -19.47 -7.43
C VAL A 49 -10.68 -19.47 -7.28
N TYR A 50 -11.17 -19.34 -6.06
CA TYR A 50 -12.56 -18.95 -5.84
C TYR A 50 -12.74 -17.57 -6.44
N LEU A 51 -13.31 -17.52 -7.65
CA LEU A 51 -13.71 -16.28 -8.29
C LEU A 51 -14.94 -15.79 -7.52
N GLN A 52 -14.72 -14.89 -6.56
CA GLN A 52 -15.80 -14.07 -6.01
C GLN A 52 -16.51 -13.38 -7.17
N PRO A 53 -17.85 -13.26 -7.14
CA PRO A 53 -18.57 -12.46 -8.12
C PRO A 53 -17.97 -11.04 -8.15
N PRO A 54 -17.92 -10.39 -9.33
CA PRO A 54 -17.42 -9.04 -9.41
C PRO A 54 -18.25 -8.10 -8.51
N PRO A 55 -17.64 -7.08 -7.89
CA PRO A 55 -18.36 -6.09 -7.12
C PRO A 55 -19.46 -5.41 -7.95
N ASN A 56 -20.56 -5.02 -7.31
CA ASN A 56 -21.68 -4.35 -8.00
C ASN A 56 -21.43 -2.86 -8.30
N ASP A 57 -20.25 -2.35 -7.96
CA ASP A 57 -19.90 -0.93 -8.06
C ASP A 57 -19.76 -0.48 -9.52
N PRO A 58 -20.43 0.61 -9.97
CA PRO A 58 -20.52 0.98 -11.39
C PRO A 58 -19.19 1.25 -12.11
N SER A 59 -18.18 1.73 -11.38
CA SER A 59 -16.84 2.01 -11.89
C SER A 59 -15.95 0.78 -11.92
N TRP A 60 -16.36 -0.36 -11.34
CA TRP A 60 -15.55 -1.59 -11.33
C TRP A 60 -14.97 -1.92 -12.71
N PRO A 61 -15.73 -1.92 -13.83
CA PRO A 61 -15.17 -2.20 -15.16
C PRO A 61 -14.04 -1.26 -15.61
N ARG A 62 -13.96 -0.05 -15.04
CA ARG A 62 -12.92 0.97 -15.33
C ARG A 62 -11.69 0.84 -14.43
N MET A 63 -11.77 0.09 -13.33
CA MET A 63 -10.70 -0.09 -12.35
C MET A 63 -9.66 -1.11 -12.80
N TRP A 64 -9.03 -0.82 -13.94
CA TRP A 64 -8.10 -1.70 -14.64
C TRP A 64 -6.93 -2.16 -13.79
N TYR A 65 -6.49 -1.32 -12.86
CA TYR A 65 -5.40 -1.56 -11.91
C TYR A 65 -5.74 -2.61 -10.84
N LEU A 66 -7.01 -3.02 -10.72
CA LEU A 66 -7.49 -4.05 -9.78
C LEU A 66 -8.09 -5.29 -10.45
N ASN A 67 -8.49 -5.21 -11.72
CA ASN A 67 -9.40 -6.19 -12.31
C ASN A 67 -8.99 -6.80 -13.66
N ARG A 68 -7.80 -6.45 -14.18
CA ARG A 68 -7.27 -7.04 -15.42
C ARG A 68 -6.55 -8.38 -15.21
N GLY A 69 -6.40 -8.84 -13.97
CA GLY A 69 -5.64 -10.02 -13.59
C GLY A 69 -6.31 -11.33 -13.98
N GLY A 70 -5.92 -11.84 -15.15
CA GLY A 70 -5.94 -13.25 -15.56
C GLY A 70 -4.52 -13.68 -15.99
N PRO A 71 -4.32 -14.90 -16.56
CA PRO A 71 -3.00 -15.29 -17.07
C PRO A 71 -2.51 -14.30 -18.15
N GLY A 72 -1.44 -13.55 -17.85
CA GLY A 72 -0.88 -12.51 -18.73
C GLY A 72 -1.51 -11.12 -18.58
N GLY A 73 -2.47 -10.94 -17.67
CA GLY A 73 -3.04 -9.65 -17.31
C GLY A 73 -2.11 -8.83 -16.42
N ILE A 74 -2.22 -7.50 -16.53
CA ILE A 74 -1.40 -6.52 -15.79
C ILE A 74 -2.32 -5.78 -14.82
N ASP A 75 -2.22 -6.07 -13.53
CA ASP A 75 -2.87 -5.38 -12.41
C ASP A 75 -2.13 -5.63 -11.08
N MET A 76 -2.62 -5.10 -9.97
CA MET A 76 -2.00 -5.28 -8.64
C MET A 76 -2.28 -6.65 -7.99
N ASN A 77 -2.99 -7.57 -8.66
CA ASN A 77 -3.33 -8.91 -8.17
C ASN A 77 -4.08 -8.93 -6.81
N VAL A 78 -4.84 -7.88 -6.49
CA VAL A 78 -5.57 -7.74 -5.23
C VAL A 78 -6.71 -8.74 -5.08
N ARG A 79 -7.29 -9.21 -6.20
CA ARG A 79 -8.39 -10.19 -6.17
C ARG A 79 -8.00 -11.51 -5.51
N SER A 80 -6.73 -11.92 -5.65
CA SER A 80 -6.19 -13.11 -4.97
C SER A 80 -6.04 -12.92 -3.46
N VAL A 81 -5.96 -11.68 -2.99
CA VAL A 81 -5.94 -11.30 -1.56
C VAL A 81 -7.36 -11.30 -1.00
N TRP A 82 -8.30 -10.68 -1.71
CA TRP A 82 -9.73 -10.67 -1.34
C TRP A 82 -10.34 -12.08 -1.33
N ALA A 83 -9.97 -12.94 -2.29
CA ALA A 83 -10.42 -14.33 -2.31
C ALA A 83 -9.95 -15.15 -1.09
N ARG A 84 -8.92 -14.68 -0.38
CA ARG A 84 -8.45 -15.26 0.89
C ARG A 84 -9.13 -14.64 2.12
N GLY A 85 -10.08 -13.72 1.93
CA GLY A 85 -10.83 -13.06 3.00
C GLY A 85 -10.17 -11.80 3.57
N TYR A 86 -9.08 -11.31 2.97
CA TYR A 86 -8.41 -10.11 3.44
C TYR A 86 -8.85 -8.90 2.62
N ALA A 87 -9.54 -7.95 3.25
CA ALA A 87 -10.03 -6.71 2.65
C ALA A 87 -9.71 -5.46 3.51
N GLY A 88 -8.80 -5.59 4.47
CA GLY A 88 -8.38 -4.48 5.35
C GLY A 88 -9.03 -4.46 6.73
N GLN A 89 -9.76 -5.51 7.09
CA GLN A 89 -10.48 -5.58 8.37
C GLN A 89 -9.56 -5.31 9.56
N GLY A 90 -9.97 -4.38 10.42
CA GLY A 90 -9.24 -4.01 11.63
C GLY A 90 -8.01 -3.14 11.42
N VAL A 91 -7.71 -2.73 10.17
CA VAL A 91 -6.62 -1.78 9.87
C VAL A 91 -7.19 -0.36 9.80
N VAL A 92 -6.47 0.59 10.39
CA VAL A 92 -6.81 2.02 10.35
C VAL A 92 -5.77 2.77 9.51
N VAL A 93 -6.24 3.44 8.46
CA VAL A 93 -5.40 4.27 7.57
C VAL A 93 -5.80 5.72 7.71
N THR A 94 -4.83 6.64 7.65
CA THR A 94 -5.09 8.08 7.51
C THR A 94 -4.41 8.64 6.26
N ILE A 95 -5.10 9.57 5.61
CA ILE A 95 -4.56 10.39 4.52
C ILE A 95 -4.09 11.73 5.11
N LEU A 96 -2.82 12.08 4.94
CA LEU A 96 -2.26 13.37 5.39
C LEU A 96 -2.25 14.35 4.21
N ASP A 97 -3.26 15.22 4.09
CA ASP A 97 -3.50 15.95 2.83
C ASP A 97 -4.35 17.23 3.02
N ASP A 98 -5.12 17.62 1.99
CA ASP A 98 -5.97 18.81 1.92
C ASP A 98 -7.36 18.67 2.58
N GLY A 99 -7.66 17.48 3.11
CA GLY A 99 -8.91 17.15 3.79
C GLY A 99 -9.50 15.82 3.35
N LEU A 100 -10.60 15.42 3.99
CA LEU A 100 -11.36 14.22 3.63
C LEU A 100 -12.85 14.53 3.77
N GLU A 101 -13.60 14.39 2.68
CA GLU A 101 -15.06 14.57 2.70
C GLU A 101 -15.71 13.42 3.47
N THR A 102 -16.00 13.67 4.75
CA THR A 102 -16.37 12.63 5.72
C THR A 102 -17.75 12.04 5.45
N ASP A 103 -18.61 12.78 4.75
CA ASP A 103 -19.95 12.38 4.38
C ASP A 103 -20.07 11.84 2.94
N HIS A 104 -18.96 11.75 2.19
CA HIS A 104 -18.94 11.14 0.86
C HIS A 104 -19.56 9.72 0.93
N PRO A 105 -20.56 9.41 0.10
CA PRO A 105 -21.37 8.19 0.27
C PRO A 105 -20.55 6.89 0.15
N ASP A 106 -19.42 6.95 -0.55
CA ASP A 106 -18.51 5.82 -0.72
C ASP A 106 -17.44 5.71 0.40
N LEU A 107 -17.26 6.74 1.23
CA LEU A 107 -16.26 6.77 2.31
C LEU A 107 -16.90 6.70 3.70
N LYS A 108 -18.08 7.32 3.86
CA LYS A 108 -18.82 7.40 5.12
C LYS A 108 -18.96 6.06 5.87
N PRO A 109 -19.21 4.90 5.21
CA PRO A 109 -19.27 3.61 5.91
C PRO A 109 -17.97 3.23 6.62
N ASN A 110 -16.83 3.64 6.07
CA ASN A 110 -15.49 3.30 6.56
C ASN A 110 -14.81 4.45 7.32
N TYR A 111 -15.42 5.64 7.33
CA TYR A 111 -14.86 6.82 7.99
C TYR A 111 -14.58 6.61 9.49
N ASP A 112 -13.40 7.06 9.92
CA ASP A 112 -12.94 7.02 11.29
C ASP A 112 -12.50 8.38 11.81
N LYS A 113 -13.32 8.95 12.69
CA LYS A 113 -13.03 10.19 13.39
C LYS A 113 -11.75 10.13 14.23
N HIS A 114 -11.37 8.96 14.75
CA HIS A 114 -10.15 8.82 15.56
C HIS A 114 -8.89 8.73 14.70
N ALA A 115 -9.05 8.58 13.39
CA ALA A 115 -7.99 8.70 12.41
C ALA A 115 -8.00 10.07 11.71
N SER A 116 -8.76 11.04 12.23
CA SER A 116 -9.00 12.31 11.53
C SER A 116 -8.79 13.54 12.41
N PHE A 117 -8.25 14.61 11.83
CA PHE A 117 -8.07 15.88 12.52
C PHE A 117 -7.83 17.03 11.52
N ASP A 118 -8.24 18.24 11.84
CA ASP A 118 -7.86 19.43 11.09
C ASP A 118 -6.71 20.15 11.81
N VAL A 119 -5.51 20.06 11.25
CA VAL A 119 -4.33 20.75 11.75
C VAL A 119 -4.30 22.22 11.29
N ASN A 120 -4.86 22.54 10.11
CA ASN A 120 -4.96 23.91 9.62
C ASN A 120 -5.86 24.77 10.52
N SER A 121 -7.00 24.24 10.93
CA SER A 121 -8.02 24.95 11.74
C SER A 121 -7.97 24.59 13.23
N ASN A 122 -7.18 23.57 13.59
CA ASN A 122 -7.02 23.05 14.95
C ASN A 122 -8.34 22.56 15.59
N ASP A 123 -9.07 21.73 14.85
CA ASP A 123 -10.31 21.11 15.30
C ASP A 123 -10.46 19.66 14.80
N GLU A 124 -11.57 19.00 15.14
CA GLU A 124 -11.80 17.58 14.83
C GLU A 124 -12.41 17.34 13.44
N ASN A 125 -12.74 18.38 12.67
CA ASN A 125 -13.43 18.25 11.39
C ASN A 125 -12.45 18.33 10.20
N PRO A 126 -12.06 17.20 9.58
CA PRO A 126 -11.12 17.20 8.47
C PRO A 126 -11.76 17.55 7.12
N ASP A 127 -13.05 17.94 7.08
CA ASP A 127 -13.76 18.17 5.82
C ASP A 127 -13.02 19.21 4.96
N PRO A 128 -12.89 18.95 3.64
CA PRO A 128 -12.23 19.87 2.75
C PRO A 128 -13.03 21.17 2.65
N ARG A 129 -12.32 22.29 2.56
CA ARG A 129 -12.96 23.57 2.36
C ARG A 129 -13.39 23.72 0.91
N TYR A 130 -14.70 23.81 0.70
CA TYR A 130 -15.29 24.19 -0.58
C TYR A 130 -15.30 25.71 -0.72
N VAL A 131 -14.55 26.23 -1.69
CA VAL A 131 -14.53 27.66 -1.98
C VAL A 131 -15.56 27.95 -3.07
N GLU A 132 -16.54 28.80 -2.77
CA GLU A 132 -17.48 29.27 -3.78
C GLU A 132 -16.71 29.92 -4.95
N ARG A 133 -17.00 29.47 -6.18
CA ARG A 133 -16.34 29.88 -7.44
C ARG A 133 -14.94 29.30 -7.68
N ASP A 134 -14.45 28.40 -6.84
CA ASP A 134 -13.31 27.56 -7.21
C ASP A 134 -13.75 26.38 -8.07
N PHE A 135 -13.81 26.60 -9.38
CA PHE A 135 -14.07 25.53 -10.35
C PHE A 135 -12.96 24.48 -10.42
N ARG A 136 -11.77 24.75 -9.85
CA ARG A 136 -10.65 23.80 -9.84
C ARG A 136 -10.83 22.75 -8.75
N ASN A 137 -11.64 23.04 -7.73
CA ASN A 137 -11.86 22.21 -6.54
C ASN A 137 -10.51 21.79 -5.97
N ILE A 138 -9.77 22.75 -5.42
CA ILE A 138 -8.36 22.59 -5.02
C ILE A 138 -8.18 21.54 -3.91
N ASN A 139 -9.15 21.44 -2.98
CA ASN A 139 -9.09 20.56 -1.80
C ASN A 139 -9.76 19.20 -2.05
N ARG A 140 -9.47 18.57 -3.18
CA ARG A 140 -10.10 17.30 -3.60
C ARG A 140 -9.15 16.10 -3.48
N HIS A 141 -7.88 16.35 -3.19
CA HIS A 141 -6.82 15.37 -3.35
C HIS A 141 -6.93 14.28 -2.27
N GLY A 142 -7.08 14.66 -1.00
CA GLY A 142 -7.22 13.73 0.11
C GLY A 142 -8.44 12.80 0.01
N THR A 143 -9.61 13.33 -0.39
CA THR A 143 -10.82 12.51 -0.63
C THR A 143 -10.60 11.46 -1.73
N ARG A 144 -9.87 11.81 -2.81
CA ARG A 144 -9.54 10.86 -3.89
C ARG A 144 -8.61 9.75 -3.39
N CYS A 145 -7.55 10.12 -2.70
CA CYS A 145 -6.61 9.16 -2.11
C CYS A 145 -7.31 8.23 -1.10
N ALA A 146 -8.20 8.76 -0.26
CA ALA A 146 -9.01 7.97 0.67
C ALA A 146 -9.87 6.94 -0.08
N GLY A 147 -10.47 7.34 -1.21
CA GLY A 147 -11.27 6.46 -2.07
C GLY A 147 -10.47 5.31 -2.68
N GLU A 148 -9.21 5.55 -3.04
CA GLU A 148 -8.31 4.49 -3.54
C GLU A 148 -8.01 3.43 -2.46
N VAL A 149 -7.87 3.86 -1.21
CA VAL A 149 -7.59 2.96 -0.08
C VAL A 149 -8.84 2.21 0.37
N ALA A 150 -9.92 2.92 0.71
CA ALA A 150 -11.00 2.38 1.54
C ALA A 150 -12.40 2.85 1.14
N ALA A 151 -12.64 3.21 -0.13
CA ALA A 151 -14.01 3.30 -0.60
C ALA A 151 -14.74 1.96 -0.38
N ALA A 152 -15.99 2.03 0.06
CA ALA A 152 -16.81 0.86 0.31
C ALA A 152 -16.99 0.03 -0.97
N ALA A 153 -17.23 -1.26 -0.80
CA ALA A 153 -17.53 -2.16 -1.90
C ALA A 153 -19.00 -2.59 -1.85
N ASN A 154 -19.53 -2.97 -3.01
CA ASN A 154 -20.88 -3.51 -3.16
C ASN A 154 -22.02 -2.58 -2.74
N ASN A 155 -21.80 -1.25 -2.78
CA ASN A 155 -22.80 -0.25 -2.41
C ASN A 155 -23.47 0.41 -3.62
N SER A 156 -23.17 -0.04 -4.85
CA SER A 156 -23.64 0.54 -6.11
C SER A 156 -23.24 2.00 -6.34
N ILE A 157 -22.20 2.48 -5.66
CA ILE A 157 -21.67 3.85 -5.76
C ILE A 157 -20.23 3.75 -6.29
N CYS A 158 -19.87 4.65 -7.21
CA CYS A 158 -18.52 4.76 -7.78
C CYS A 158 -17.79 3.41 -7.94
N GLY A 159 -16.74 3.14 -7.16
CA GLY A 159 -15.93 1.92 -7.20
C GLY A 159 -15.31 1.64 -5.83
N LEU A 160 -14.70 0.49 -5.60
CA LEU A 160 -14.20 0.08 -4.27
C LEU A 160 -12.73 0.43 -3.98
N GLY A 161 -12.36 0.54 -2.71
CA GLY A 161 -10.98 0.68 -2.26
C GLY A 161 -10.21 -0.65 -2.35
N ILE A 162 -8.87 -0.58 -2.32
CA ILE A 162 -8.03 -1.80 -2.21
C ILE A 162 -8.33 -2.54 -0.91
N ALA A 163 -8.49 -1.79 0.18
CA ALA A 163 -8.82 -2.23 1.52
C ALA A 163 -10.22 -1.71 1.90
N TYR A 164 -11.24 -2.13 1.16
CA TYR A 164 -12.63 -1.64 1.30
C TYR A 164 -13.33 -2.00 2.62
N GLU A 165 -12.69 -2.77 3.51
CA GLU A 165 -13.15 -3.01 4.90
C GLU A 165 -12.19 -2.42 5.96
N ALA A 166 -11.22 -1.60 5.55
CA ALA A 166 -10.41 -0.81 6.46
C ALA A 166 -11.16 0.43 6.97
N ARG A 167 -10.73 0.94 8.11
CA ARG A 167 -11.13 2.25 8.63
C ARG A 167 -10.27 3.33 7.98
N ILE A 168 -10.87 4.45 7.57
CA ILE A 168 -10.18 5.54 6.88
C ILE A 168 -10.43 6.89 7.55
N GLY A 169 -9.37 7.64 7.81
CA GLY A 169 -9.43 9.01 8.28
C GLY A 169 -8.64 9.96 7.40
N GLY A 170 -8.75 11.25 7.71
CA GLY A 170 -8.06 12.33 7.01
C GLY A 170 -7.50 13.34 7.99
N VAL A 171 -6.24 13.72 7.81
CA VAL A 171 -5.64 14.85 8.51
C VAL A 171 -5.51 16.00 7.51
N ARG A 172 -6.33 17.04 7.70
CA ARG A 172 -6.28 18.26 6.89
C ARG A 172 -5.11 19.12 7.37
N MET A 173 -4.07 19.20 6.55
CA MET A 173 -2.85 19.96 6.86
C MET A 173 -2.28 20.75 5.68
N LEU A 174 -2.75 20.51 4.44
CA LEU A 174 -2.27 21.19 3.23
C LEU A 174 -3.14 22.36 2.75
N ASP A 175 -4.27 22.68 3.40
CA ASP A 175 -5.12 23.82 3.00
C ASP A 175 -4.71 25.11 3.73
N GLY A 176 -3.44 25.51 3.56
CA GLY A 176 -2.84 26.69 4.18
C GLY A 176 -1.32 26.59 4.26
N ASP A 177 -0.70 27.52 4.98
CA ASP A 177 0.74 27.47 5.25
C ASP A 177 1.10 26.20 6.03
N VAL A 178 2.14 25.50 5.58
CA VAL A 178 2.65 24.28 6.22
C VAL A 178 3.94 24.61 6.97
N THR A 179 4.00 24.24 8.25
CA THR A 179 5.17 24.45 9.10
C THR A 179 5.67 23.11 9.67
N ASP A 180 6.94 23.03 10.07
CA ASP A 180 7.53 21.84 10.73
C ASP A 180 6.70 21.35 11.94
N ALA A 181 6.07 22.28 12.67
CA ALA A 181 5.18 21.93 13.78
C ALA A 181 3.87 21.27 13.32
N MET A 182 3.29 21.73 12.21
CA MET A 182 2.08 21.15 11.63
C MET A 182 2.35 19.78 11.02
N GLU A 183 3.47 19.62 10.30
CA GLU A 183 3.92 18.33 9.79
C GLU A 183 4.14 17.34 10.94
N SER A 184 4.88 17.74 11.98
CA SER A 184 5.11 16.92 13.17
C SER A 184 3.83 16.49 13.85
N ARG A 185 2.86 17.40 14.00
CA ARG A 185 1.56 17.10 14.59
C ARG A 185 0.77 16.11 13.74
N SER A 186 0.80 16.27 12.41
CA SER A 186 0.10 15.40 11.47
C SER A 186 0.69 13.98 11.47
N LEU A 187 2.01 13.88 11.37
CA LEU A 187 2.77 12.62 11.44
C LEU A 187 2.62 11.91 12.79
N GLY A 188 2.48 12.68 13.87
CA GLY A 188 2.33 12.19 15.24
C GLY A 188 0.89 11.99 15.70
N TYR A 189 -0.11 12.22 14.84
CA TYR A 189 -1.50 12.16 15.24
C TYR A 189 -1.93 10.72 15.54
N ASN A 190 -2.45 10.47 16.75
CA ASN A 190 -3.02 9.18 17.19
C ASN A 190 -2.22 7.92 16.81
N LEU A 191 -0.90 7.94 17.04
CA LEU A 191 0.06 6.85 16.71
C LEU A 191 -0.30 5.45 17.24
N GLN A 192 -1.17 5.35 18.24
CA GLN A 192 -1.61 4.05 18.81
C GLN A 192 -2.88 3.51 18.14
N HIS A 193 -3.66 4.37 17.48
CA HIS A 193 -4.89 4.01 16.80
C HIS A 193 -4.66 3.80 15.30
N ILE A 194 -3.88 4.68 14.68
CA ILE A 194 -3.62 4.65 13.25
C ILE A 194 -2.47 3.70 12.94
N ASP A 195 -2.69 2.79 11.99
CA ASP A 195 -1.66 1.86 11.54
C ASP A 195 -0.79 2.44 10.42
N VAL A 196 -1.45 3.05 9.43
CA VAL A 196 -0.82 3.49 8.18
C VAL A 196 -1.13 4.95 7.92
N TYR A 197 -0.08 5.70 7.57
CA TYR A 197 -0.13 7.09 7.17
C TYR A 197 0.25 7.16 5.70
N SER A 198 -0.60 7.75 4.87
CA SER A 198 -0.34 7.97 3.44
C SER A 198 -0.17 9.45 3.17
N ALA A 199 0.92 9.81 2.49
CA ALA A 199 1.23 11.19 2.13
C ALA A 199 1.88 11.26 0.75
N SER A 200 1.68 12.38 0.06
CA SER A 200 2.26 12.66 -1.26
C SER A 200 2.68 14.12 -1.40
N TRP A 201 3.11 14.72 -0.29
CA TRP A 201 3.64 16.07 -0.21
C TRP A 201 5.12 16.01 0.16
N GLY A 202 5.84 17.09 -0.15
CA GLY A 202 7.27 17.21 0.02
C GLY A 202 7.74 18.59 -0.47
N PRO A 203 9.03 18.76 -0.74
CA PRO A 203 9.56 19.95 -1.38
C PRO A 203 8.94 20.18 -2.78
N GLU A 204 9.20 21.33 -3.38
CA GLU A 204 8.77 21.57 -4.76
C GLU A 204 9.51 20.64 -5.74
N ASP A 205 8.73 19.91 -6.54
CA ASP A 205 9.23 19.00 -7.58
C ASP A 205 9.73 19.77 -8.83
N ASP A 206 10.70 20.67 -8.66
CA ASP A 206 11.18 21.60 -9.70
C ASP A 206 12.55 21.23 -10.30
N GLY A 207 13.14 20.11 -9.85
CA GLY A 207 14.47 19.65 -10.27
C GLY A 207 15.62 20.48 -9.70
N ARG A 208 15.37 21.35 -8.72
CA ARG A 208 16.35 22.30 -8.16
C ARG A 208 16.33 22.37 -6.65
N THR A 209 15.23 21.95 -6.03
CA THR A 209 15.03 22.00 -4.59
C THR A 209 15.68 20.80 -3.90
N VAL A 210 16.35 21.05 -2.77
CA VAL A 210 16.84 20.01 -1.86
C VAL A 210 16.38 20.39 -0.47
N ASP A 211 15.40 19.66 0.05
CA ASP A 211 14.81 19.94 1.35
C ASP A 211 14.22 18.66 1.96
N GLY A 212 13.72 18.73 3.19
CA GLY A 212 13.14 17.58 3.86
C GLY A 212 12.60 17.93 5.25
N PRO A 213 12.29 16.90 6.06
CA PRO A 213 11.63 17.11 7.33
C PRO A 213 12.45 17.96 8.28
N GLY A 214 11.80 18.99 8.84
CA GLY A 214 12.34 19.82 9.90
C GLY A 214 12.65 19.04 11.20
N LYS A 215 13.01 19.76 12.25
CA LYS A 215 13.43 19.11 13.51
C LYS A 215 12.28 18.35 14.15
N LEU A 216 11.08 18.93 14.16
CA LEU A 216 9.92 18.35 14.79
C LEU A 216 9.38 17.18 13.95
N ALA A 217 9.28 17.32 12.63
CA ALA A 217 8.85 16.26 11.73
C ALA A 217 9.76 15.02 11.83
N ARG A 218 11.09 15.20 11.90
CA ARG A 218 12.02 14.07 12.14
C ARG A 218 11.82 13.39 13.49
N ILE A 219 11.48 14.15 14.54
CA ILE A 219 11.12 13.58 15.85
C ILE A 219 9.81 12.80 15.75
N ALA A 220 8.83 13.32 15.01
CA ALA A 220 7.55 12.65 14.79
C ALA A 220 7.72 11.32 14.06
N PHE A 221 8.47 11.28 12.95
CA PHE A 221 8.82 10.02 12.27
C PHE A 221 9.47 9.03 13.22
N ARG A 222 10.52 9.45 13.94
CA ARG A 222 11.22 8.58 14.89
C ARG A 222 10.28 8.05 15.98
N ASN A 223 9.39 8.89 16.52
CA ASN A 223 8.41 8.47 17.51
C ASN A 223 7.38 7.51 16.91
N GLY A 224 6.90 7.75 15.68
CA GLY A 224 6.00 6.86 14.97
C GLY A 224 6.60 5.46 14.81
N ILE A 225 7.85 5.37 14.35
CA ILE A 225 8.55 4.09 14.19
C ILE A 225 8.83 3.41 15.53
N LEU A 226 9.24 4.14 16.57
CA LEU A 226 9.64 3.51 17.85
C LEU A 226 8.46 3.20 18.78
N LYS A 227 7.37 3.96 18.69
CA LYS A 227 6.29 3.93 19.68
C LYS A 227 4.93 3.64 19.07
N GLY A 228 4.72 3.91 17.78
CA GLY A 228 3.44 3.71 17.12
C GLY A 228 3.00 2.25 17.15
N ARG A 229 1.68 2.03 17.13
CA ARG A 229 1.05 0.71 17.10
C ARG A 229 1.55 -0.23 18.21
N GLY A 230 1.58 0.28 19.44
CA GLY A 230 2.09 -0.47 20.61
C GLY A 230 3.58 -0.80 20.55
N GLY A 231 4.37 -0.04 19.80
CA GLY A 231 5.81 -0.27 19.60
C GLY A 231 6.16 -1.14 18.38
N LEU A 232 5.17 -1.54 17.56
CA LEU A 232 5.44 -2.21 16.28
C LEU A 232 5.97 -1.24 15.21
N GLY A 233 5.68 0.05 15.37
CA GLY A 233 6.06 1.12 14.45
C GLY A 233 4.96 1.45 13.45
N SER A 234 4.61 2.74 13.39
CA SER A 234 3.72 3.31 12.36
C SER A 234 4.28 3.07 10.97
N ILE A 235 3.40 2.87 9.99
CA ILE A 235 3.79 2.66 8.59
C ILE A 235 3.54 3.96 7.85
N PHE A 236 4.60 4.62 7.38
CA PHE A 236 4.49 5.83 6.55
C PHE A 236 4.70 5.44 5.09
N VAL A 237 3.70 5.63 4.24
CA VAL A 237 3.77 5.42 2.79
C VAL A 237 3.86 6.79 2.13
N TRP A 238 4.81 6.95 1.21
CA TRP A 238 5.11 8.23 0.58
C TRP A 238 5.15 8.11 -0.94
N ALA A 239 4.52 9.05 -1.65
CA ALA A 239 4.72 9.17 -3.09
C ALA A 239 6.14 9.70 -3.38
N SER A 240 6.79 9.18 -4.42
CA SER A 240 8.17 9.55 -4.75
C SER A 240 8.34 10.88 -5.50
N GLY A 241 7.29 11.70 -5.66
CA GLY A 241 7.36 12.97 -6.41
C GLY A 241 6.90 12.90 -7.88
N ASN A 242 6.61 14.08 -8.43
CA ASN A 242 6.05 14.31 -9.79
C ASN A 242 6.96 15.18 -10.69
N GLY A 243 8.23 15.36 -10.32
CA GLY A 243 9.22 16.22 -10.96
C GLY A 243 9.92 15.64 -12.18
N GLY A 244 9.51 14.46 -12.68
CA GLY A 244 10.21 13.77 -13.78
C GLY A 244 10.41 14.61 -15.05
N LYS A 245 9.46 15.50 -15.39
CA LYS A 245 9.59 16.44 -16.53
C LYS A 245 10.64 17.54 -16.33
N TYR A 246 11.10 17.74 -15.10
CA TYR A 246 12.09 18.73 -14.70
C TYR A 246 13.45 18.08 -14.36
N ASP A 247 13.62 16.80 -14.73
CA ASP A 247 14.79 16.00 -14.41
C ASP A 247 15.08 15.91 -12.90
N ASP A 248 14.02 15.92 -12.08
CA ASP A 248 14.14 15.84 -10.62
C ASP A 248 14.56 14.43 -10.15
N ASN A 249 15.14 14.38 -8.95
CA ASN A 249 15.61 13.17 -8.30
C ASN A 249 15.10 13.09 -6.88
N CYS A 250 14.24 12.11 -6.61
CA CYS A 250 13.63 11.92 -5.29
C CYS A 250 14.60 11.59 -4.12
N ASN A 251 15.92 11.47 -4.35
CA ASN A 251 16.88 11.53 -3.23
C ASN A 251 17.03 12.96 -2.64
N CYS A 252 16.65 13.99 -3.40
CA CYS A 252 16.65 15.40 -2.99
C CYS A 252 15.45 15.77 -2.11
N ASP A 253 14.39 14.94 -2.11
CA ASP A 253 13.29 15.00 -1.16
C ASP A 253 13.60 14.15 0.08
N GLY A 254 13.86 14.81 1.21
CA GLY A 254 14.15 14.16 2.49
C GLY A 254 12.98 13.40 3.12
N TYR A 255 11.74 13.58 2.66
CA TYR A 255 10.60 12.78 3.09
C TYR A 255 10.61 11.41 2.42
N THR A 256 10.66 11.35 1.09
CA THR A 256 10.74 10.06 0.38
C THR A 256 12.13 9.38 0.49
N ASN A 257 13.20 10.13 0.73
CA ASN A 257 14.55 9.59 0.98
C ASN A 257 14.76 9.10 2.43
N SER A 258 13.75 9.23 3.29
CA SER A 258 13.82 8.79 4.68
C SER A 258 13.76 7.27 4.81
N ILE A 259 14.59 6.69 5.70
CA ILE A 259 14.48 5.26 6.04
C ILE A 259 13.19 4.91 6.81
N TYR A 260 12.43 5.91 7.25
CA TYR A 260 11.18 5.75 7.99
C TYR A 260 9.95 5.74 7.08
N THR A 261 10.12 6.04 5.79
CA THR A 261 9.03 6.06 4.81
C THR A 261 9.20 4.92 3.81
N LEU A 262 8.07 4.42 3.32
CA LEU A 262 7.98 3.48 2.22
C LEU A 262 7.70 4.29 0.95
N GLY A 263 8.75 4.69 0.24
CA GLY A 263 8.65 5.42 -1.02
C GLY A 263 8.06 4.56 -2.14
N VAL A 264 6.98 5.04 -2.77
CA VAL A 264 6.25 4.39 -3.85
C VAL A 264 6.20 5.30 -5.07
N SER A 265 6.69 4.80 -6.19
CA SER A 265 6.63 5.47 -7.49
C SER A 265 5.50 4.91 -8.36
N SER A 266 5.39 5.38 -9.60
CA SER A 266 4.27 5.10 -10.49
C SER A 266 4.69 4.29 -11.73
N ALA A 267 3.80 3.41 -12.17
CA ALA A 267 3.83 2.74 -13.46
C ALA A 267 2.57 3.08 -14.26
N SER A 268 2.71 3.23 -15.57
CA SER A 268 1.60 3.51 -16.48
C SER A 268 0.70 2.28 -16.71
N GLU A 269 -0.42 2.46 -17.43
CA GLU A 269 -1.30 1.36 -17.84
C GLU A 269 -0.55 0.26 -18.60
N HIS A 270 0.43 0.64 -19.41
CA HIS A 270 1.26 -0.27 -20.19
C HIS A 270 2.52 -0.73 -19.46
N GLY A 271 2.68 -0.42 -18.17
CA GLY A 271 3.85 -0.80 -17.38
C GLY A 271 5.12 -0.03 -17.74
N THR A 272 4.98 1.18 -18.28
CA THR A 272 6.10 2.08 -18.59
C THR A 272 6.28 3.15 -17.50
N ILE A 273 7.43 3.82 -17.49
CA ILE A 273 7.71 4.92 -16.57
C ILE A 273 6.89 6.15 -17.03
N PRO A 274 5.96 6.67 -16.21
CA PRO A 274 5.21 7.88 -16.54
C PRO A 274 6.11 9.12 -16.63
N TRP A 275 5.70 10.11 -17.42
CA TRP A 275 6.48 11.34 -17.66
C TRP A 275 6.76 12.18 -16.41
N TYR A 276 5.94 12.04 -15.36
CA TYR A 276 6.09 12.76 -14.10
C TYR A 276 6.89 11.98 -13.06
N ALA A 277 7.10 10.67 -13.24
CA ALA A 277 7.71 9.85 -12.20
C ALA A 277 9.19 10.20 -12.01
N GLU A 278 9.58 10.46 -10.77
CA GLU A 278 10.98 10.64 -10.39
C GLU A 278 11.69 9.31 -10.15
N THR A 279 12.99 9.29 -10.41
CA THR A 279 13.83 8.10 -10.21
C THR A 279 14.90 8.36 -9.16
N CYS A 280 15.02 7.47 -8.19
CA CYS A 280 16.03 7.55 -7.14
C CYS A 280 16.26 6.19 -6.50
N SER A 281 17.32 6.10 -5.70
CA SER A 281 17.71 4.88 -4.99
C SER A 281 16.87 4.58 -3.75
N SER A 282 16.12 5.56 -3.23
CA SER A 282 15.29 5.42 -2.03
C SER A 282 13.93 4.77 -2.30
N THR A 283 13.40 4.88 -3.52
CA THR A 283 12.12 4.25 -3.91
C THR A 283 12.15 2.74 -3.72
N LEU A 284 11.15 2.20 -3.01
CA LEU A 284 11.07 0.77 -2.69
C LEU A 284 10.21 -0.03 -3.67
N ALA A 285 9.14 0.58 -4.19
CA ALA A 285 8.17 -0.10 -5.03
C ALA A 285 7.50 0.85 -6.03
N VAL A 286 6.74 0.28 -6.95
CA VAL A 286 5.91 0.99 -7.91
C VAL A 286 4.47 0.47 -7.86
N THR A 287 3.50 1.35 -8.04
CA THR A 287 2.09 1.00 -8.24
C THR A 287 1.54 1.67 -9.51
N TYR A 288 0.39 1.21 -9.99
CA TYR A 288 -0.23 1.80 -11.17
C TYR A 288 -0.80 3.19 -10.88
N SER A 289 -0.60 4.11 -11.82
CA SER A 289 -1.17 5.46 -11.79
C SER A 289 -1.50 5.91 -13.22
N SER A 290 -1.60 7.22 -13.45
CA SER A 290 -1.73 7.80 -14.79
C SER A 290 -0.44 7.64 -15.62
N GLY A 291 -0.57 7.68 -16.94
CA GLY A 291 0.53 7.45 -17.88
C GLY A 291 0.66 8.54 -18.94
N GLY A 292 1.18 8.14 -20.10
CA GLY A 292 1.28 8.98 -21.28
C GLY A 292 -0.08 9.26 -21.94
N GLN A 293 -0.04 10.06 -23.00
CA GLN A 293 -1.23 10.45 -23.76
C GLN A 293 -1.95 9.20 -24.33
N GLY A 294 -3.24 9.05 -23.99
CA GLY A 294 -4.06 7.92 -24.43
C GLY A 294 -4.10 6.72 -23.47
N GLU A 295 -3.29 6.73 -22.41
CA GLU A 295 -3.37 5.71 -21.35
C GLU A 295 -4.44 6.07 -20.30
N LYS A 296 -5.08 5.04 -19.74
CA LYS A 296 -6.06 5.18 -18.67
C LYS A 296 -5.36 5.53 -17.36
N GLY A 297 -5.90 6.50 -16.64
CA GLY A 297 -5.51 6.75 -15.25
C GLY A 297 -6.21 5.83 -14.26
N VAL A 298 -5.73 5.81 -13.02
CA VAL A 298 -6.48 5.31 -11.87
C VAL A 298 -7.77 6.12 -11.76
N SER A 299 -8.89 5.43 -11.53
CA SER A 299 -10.22 6.06 -11.57
C SER A 299 -10.34 7.03 -10.40
N ARG A 300 -10.42 8.33 -10.73
CA ARG A 300 -10.65 9.40 -9.75
C ARG A 300 -12.07 9.27 -9.25
N LYS A 301 -12.23 8.97 -7.96
CA LYS A 301 -13.52 8.87 -7.29
C LYS A 301 -14.01 10.25 -6.90
#